data_AF-A0AAF0C9D1-F1
#
_entry.id   AF-A0AAF0C9D1-F1
#
_cell.length_a   1.000
_cell.length_b   1.000
_cell.length_c   1.000
_cell.angle_alpha   90.00
_cell.angle_beta   90.00
_cell.angle_gamma   90.00
#
_symmetry.space_group_name_H-M   'P 1'
#
loop_
_entity.id
_entity.type
_entity.pdbx_description
1 polymer ?
#
loop_
_entity_poly.entity_id
_entity_poly.type
_entity_poly.pdbx_seq_one_letter_code
_entity_poly.pdbx_strand_id
1 'polypeptide(L)'
;MLSKFRQSRGIHIALVLLLAFTLLSLGLSRYYPASWYLSCVLVLLTIIKGQQITDVFMELRHAPANWRLFLLAYVVIIPVLLGVILYL
;
A
#
# COMPACT_ATOMS: atom_id res chain seq x y z
N MET A 1 -21.86 -16.85 11.65
CA MET A 1 -21.67 -15.82 12.70
C MET A 1 -20.21 -15.70 13.18
N LEU A 2 -19.46 -16.81 13.29
CA LEU A 2 -18.03 -16.82 13.67
C LEU A 2 -17.05 -16.26 12.61
N SER A 3 -17.46 -16.16 11.32
CA SER A 3 -16.62 -15.58 10.26
C SER A 3 -16.48 -14.06 10.36
N LYS A 4 -17.49 -13.37 10.89
CA LYS A 4 -17.56 -11.89 10.97
C LYS A 4 -16.56 -11.31 11.99
N PHE A 5 -16.30 -12.04 13.08
CA PHE A 5 -15.31 -11.66 14.09
C PHE A 5 -13.85 -11.82 13.63
N ARG A 6 -13.58 -12.78 12.73
CA ARG A 6 -12.24 -12.99 12.16
C ARG A 6 -11.86 -11.89 11.16
N GLN A 7 -12.86 -11.35 10.47
CA GLN A 7 -12.72 -10.25 9.51
C GLN A 7 -12.39 -8.91 10.20
N SER A 8 -13.06 -8.59 11.31
CA SER A 8 -12.77 -7.39 12.11
C SER A 8 -11.34 -7.39 12.68
N ARG A 9 -10.85 -8.51 13.23
CA ARG A 9 -9.44 -8.61 13.69
C ARG A 9 -8.43 -8.36 12.57
N GLY A 10 -8.68 -8.90 11.37
CA GLY A 10 -7.80 -8.68 10.20
C GLY A 10 -7.73 -7.21 9.80
N ILE A 11 -8.85 -6.51 9.86
CA ILE A 11 -8.94 -5.07 9.54
C ILE A 11 -8.21 -4.23 10.59
N HIS A 12 -8.36 -4.52 11.89
CA HIS A 12 -7.64 -3.79 12.94
C HIS A 12 -6.11 -3.94 12.82
N ILE A 13 -5.62 -5.13 12.47
CA ILE A 13 -4.19 -5.37 12.24
C ILE A 13 -3.72 -4.58 11.01
N ALA A 14 -4.50 -4.59 9.92
CA ALA A 14 -4.16 -3.84 8.72
C ALA A 14 -4.14 -2.33 8.95
N LEU A 15 -5.07 -1.80 9.76
CA LEU A 15 -5.08 -0.39 10.18
C LEU A 15 -3.82 -0.02 10.96
N VAL A 16 -3.44 -0.82 11.96
CA VAL A 16 -2.23 -0.57 12.77
C VAL A 16 -0.98 -0.65 11.89
N LEU A 17 -0.93 -1.62 10.97
CA LEU A 17 0.19 -1.75 10.04
C LEU A 17 0.26 -0.57 9.07
N LEU A 18 -0.88 -0.09 8.54
CA LEU A 18 -0.93 1.11 7.68
C LEU A 18 -0.44 2.36 8.43
N LEU A 19 -0.87 2.50 9.68
CA LEU A 19 -0.48 3.62 10.53
C LEU A 19 1.02 3.60 10.79
N ALA A 20 1.57 2.44 11.14
CA ALA A 20 3.02 2.26 11.34
C ALA A 20 3.81 2.58 10.07
N PHE A 21 3.35 2.09 8.91
CA PHE A 21 3.99 2.36 7.62
C PHE A 21 3.95 3.84 7.23
N THR A 22 2.87 4.54 7.58
CA THR A 22 2.72 5.98 7.33
C THR A 22 3.64 6.79 8.24
N LEU A 23 3.70 6.45 9.53
CA LEU A 23 4.61 7.09 10.48
C LEU A 23 6.08 6.86 10.11
N LEU A 24 6.43 5.65 9.66
CA LEU A 24 7.76 5.32 9.17
C LEU A 24 8.12 6.17 7.94
N SER A 25 7.19 6.26 6.98
CA SER A 25 7.33 7.06 5.76
C SER A 25 7.62 8.53 6.08
N LEU A 26 6.87 9.10 7.02
CA LEU A 26 7.01 10.50 7.44
C LEU A 26 8.33 10.72 8.20
N GLY A 27 8.70 9.79 9.09
CA GLY A 27 9.97 9.84 9.82
C GLY A 27 11.16 9.81 8.87
N LEU A 28 11.20 8.84 7.94
CA LEU A 28 12.26 8.72 6.94
C LEU A 28 12.37 9.99 6.07
N SER A 29 11.24 10.54 5.64
CA SER A 29 11.21 11.77 4.83
C SER A 29 11.70 13.01 5.58
N ARG A 30 11.61 13.05 6.90
CA ARG A 30 12.02 14.20 7.72
C ARG A 30 13.49 14.16 8.12
N TYR A 31 14.01 12.96 8.39
CA TYR A 31 15.39 12.78 8.87
C TYR A 31 16.42 12.75 7.75
N TYR A 32 16.04 12.35 6.54
CA TYR A 32 16.96 12.27 5.42
C TYR A 32 16.59 13.25 4.29
N PRO A 33 17.54 14.04 3.76
CA PRO A 33 17.30 14.89 2.61
C PRO A 33 16.90 14.04 1.39
N ALA A 34 16.02 14.58 0.55
CA ALA A 34 15.43 13.89 -0.61
C ALA A 34 16.50 13.40 -1.60
N SER A 35 17.00 12.20 -1.35
CA SER A 35 17.91 11.46 -2.22
C SER A 35 17.11 10.50 -3.08
N TRP A 36 17.59 10.20 -4.28
CA TRP A 36 16.93 9.30 -5.23
C TRP A 36 16.60 7.94 -4.58
N TYR A 37 17.47 7.44 -3.71
CA TYR A 37 17.28 6.18 -2.97
C TYR A 37 16.06 6.23 -2.04
N LEU A 38 15.84 7.35 -1.35
CA LEU A 38 14.72 7.50 -0.42
C LEU A 38 13.39 7.58 -1.16
N SER A 39 13.35 8.24 -2.31
CA SER A 39 12.15 8.26 -3.14
C SER A 39 11.80 6.88 -3.68
N CYS A 40 12.81 6.10 -4.08
CA CYS A 40 12.58 4.71 -4.47
C CYS A 40 11.98 3.89 -3.32
N VAL A 41 12.52 4.05 -2.10
CA VAL A 41 11.98 3.42 -0.88
C VAL A 41 10.55 3.88 -0.60
N LEU A 42 10.26 5.18 -0.66
CA LEU A 42 8.92 5.74 -0.39
C LEU A 42 7.88 5.30 -1.43
N VAL A 43 8.28 5.16 -2.70
CA VAL A 43 7.43 4.62 -3.77
C VAL A 43 7.11 3.15 -3.51
N LEU A 44 8.13 2.32 -3.21
CA LEU A 44 7.93 0.92 -2.81
C LEU A 44 7.01 0.81 -1.58
N LEU A 45 7.27 1.64 -0.59
CA LEU A 45 6.47 1.72 0.63
C LEU A 45 5.01 2.00 0.27
N THR A 46 4.76 2.95 -0.64
CA THR A 46 3.40 3.34 -1.06
C THR A 46 2.69 2.25 -1.86
N ILE A 47 3.41 1.52 -2.71
CA ILE A 47 2.88 0.34 -3.40
C ILE A 47 2.45 -0.73 -2.39
N ILE A 48 3.30 -1.04 -1.41
CA ILE A 48 2.99 -2.05 -0.37
C ILE A 48 1.74 -1.66 0.43
N LYS A 49 1.64 -0.40 0.87
CA LYS A 49 0.42 0.13 1.55
C LYS A 49 -0.82 -0.10 0.68
N GLY A 50 -0.72 0.26 -0.61
CA GLY A 50 -1.85 0.18 -1.53
C GLY A 50 -2.30 -1.26 -1.76
N GLN A 51 -1.35 -2.20 -1.92
CA GLN A 51 -1.65 -3.63 -2.06
C GLN A 51 -2.38 -4.14 -0.81
N GLN A 52 -1.94 -3.73 0.37
CA GLN A 52 -2.57 -4.09 1.64
C GLN A 52 -4.01 -3.52 1.77
N ILE A 53 -4.26 -2.30 1.28
CA ILE A 53 -5.62 -1.71 1.25
C ILE A 53 -6.53 -2.53 0.33
N THR A 54 -6.06 -2.81 -0.88
CA THR A 54 -6.83 -3.53 -1.91
C THR A 54 -7.13 -4.97 -1.49
N ASP A 55 -6.18 -5.67 -0.87
CA ASP A 55 -6.40 -7.06 -0.46
C ASP A 55 -7.22 -7.18 0.84
N VAL A 56 -6.96 -6.34 1.85
CA VAL A 56 -7.58 -6.48 3.18
C VAL A 56 -8.90 -5.72 3.31
N PHE A 57 -9.02 -4.51 2.76
CA PHE A 57 -10.21 -3.67 2.93
C PHE A 57 -11.22 -3.81 1.80
N MET A 58 -10.77 -4.07 0.58
CA MET A 58 -11.67 -4.30 -0.56
C MET A 58 -12.13 -5.76 -0.65
N GLU A 59 -11.66 -6.65 0.24
CA GLU A 59 -12.02 -8.09 0.29
C GLU A 59 -11.88 -8.82 -1.05
N LEU A 60 -11.01 -8.30 -1.94
CA LEU A 60 -10.76 -8.81 -3.29
C LEU A 60 -10.20 -10.23 -3.32
N ARG A 61 -9.87 -10.79 -2.16
CA ARG A 61 -9.53 -12.19 -1.97
C ARG A 61 -10.62 -13.17 -2.43
N HIS A 62 -11.89 -12.75 -2.44
CA HIS A 62 -13.01 -13.55 -2.96
C HIS A 62 -13.41 -13.20 -4.40
N ALA A 63 -12.78 -12.19 -5.01
CA ALA A 63 -13.13 -11.73 -6.34
C ALA A 63 -12.40 -12.53 -7.44
N PRO A 64 -13.03 -12.69 -8.63
CA PRO A 64 -12.41 -13.34 -9.78
C PRO A 64 -11.05 -12.72 -10.13
N ALA A 65 -10.07 -13.56 -10.45
CA ALA A 65 -8.67 -13.19 -10.59
C ALA A 65 -8.40 -12.03 -11.57
N ASN A 66 -9.20 -11.92 -12.64
CA ASN A 66 -9.07 -10.86 -13.64
C ASN A 66 -9.40 -9.46 -13.07
N TRP A 67 -10.39 -9.37 -12.18
CA TRP A 67 -10.76 -8.12 -11.52
C TRP A 67 -9.79 -7.74 -10.41
N ARG A 68 -9.27 -8.74 -9.69
CA ARG A 68 -8.18 -8.55 -8.73
C ARG A 68 -6.94 -7.97 -9.42
N LEU A 69 -6.55 -8.51 -10.58
CA LEU A 69 -5.39 -8.00 -11.33
C LEU A 69 -5.59 -6.55 -11.78
N PHE A 70 -6.79 -6.20 -12.28
CA PHE A 70 -7.08 -4.84 -12.74
C PHE A 70 -7.00 -3.81 -11.60
N LEU A 71 -7.51 -4.16 -10.42
CA LEU A 71 -7.47 -3.28 -9.23
C LEU A 71 -6.06 -3.19 -8.61
N LEU A 72 -5.29 -4.28 -8.64
CA LEU A 72 -3.88 -4.26 -8.20
C LEU A 72 -2.99 -3.50 -9.18
N ALA A 73 -3.31 -3.51 -10.47
CA ALA A 73 -2.55 -2.79 -11.49
C ALA A 73 -2.56 -1.28 -11.24
N TYR A 74 -3.71 -0.69 -10.89
CA TYR A 74 -3.81 0.74 -10.58
C TYR A 74 -2.87 1.17 -9.44
N VAL A 75 -2.78 0.35 -8.38
CA VAL A 75 -1.93 0.60 -7.22
C VAL A 75 -0.44 0.62 -7.57
N VAL A 76 -0.02 -0.10 -8.61
CA VAL A 76 1.37 -0.15 -9.08
C VAL A 76 1.63 0.89 -10.17
N ILE A 77 0.70 1.05 -11.11
CA ILE A 77 0.83 1.95 -12.26
C ILE A 77 0.98 3.40 -11.81
N ILE A 78 0.17 3.87 -10.84
CA ILE A 78 0.22 5.28 -10.41
C ILE A 78 1.56 5.65 -9.75
N PRO A 79 2.07 4.91 -8.75
CA PRO A 79 3.35 5.24 -8.14
C PRO A 79 4.53 5.11 -9.11
N VAL A 80 4.47 4.13 -10.02
CA VAL A 80 5.50 3.97 -11.07
C VAL A 80 5.48 5.16 -12.02
N LEU A 81 4.31 5.57 -12.53
CA LEU A 81 4.18 6.75 -13.39
C LEU A 81 4.67 8.02 -12.71
N LEU A 82 4.30 8.23 -11.43
CA LEU A 82 4.80 9.36 -10.66
C LEU A 82 6.32 9.31 -10.50
N GLY A 83 6.89 8.12 -10.25
CA GLY A 83 8.32 7.91 -10.20
C GLY A 83 9.00 8.26 -11.53
N VAL A 84 8.44 7.85 -12.66
CA VAL A 84 8.97 8.22 -13.98
C VAL A 84 8.90 9.73 -14.19
N ILE A 85 7.75 10.36 -13.97
CA ILE A 85 7.56 11.81 -14.22
C ILE A 85 8.50 12.67 -13.35
N LEU A 86 8.78 12.26 -12.12
CA LEU A 86 9.62 13.02 -11.21
C LEU A 86 11.12 12.82 -11.45
N TYR A 87 11.54 11.75 -12.13
CA TYR A 87 12.95 11.34 -12.23
C TYR A 87 13.48 11.18 -13.66
N LEU A 88 12.62 11.15 -14.68
CA LEU A 88 12.98 11.04 -16.11
C LEU A 88 12.61 12.34 -16.85
#